data_AF-A0A6M4GK79-F1
#
_entry.id   AF-A0A6M4GK79-F1
#
_cell.length_a   1.000
_cell.length_b   1.000
_cell.length_c   1.000
_cell.angle_alpha   90.00
_cell.angle_beta   90.00
_cell.angle_gamma   90.00
#
_symmetry.space_group_name_H-M   'P 1'
#
loop_
_entity.id
_entity.type
_entity.pdbx_description
1 polymer ?
#
loop_
_entity_poly.entity_id
_entity_poly.type
_entity_poly.pdbx_seq_one_letter_code
_entity_poly.pdbx_strand_id
1 'polypeptide(L)'
;MRGYLPIENLPDSLALLPAPPQPGTPTFDTDELAFTSTRVLLDQPRGDLARSDARLKFPQATEAFHCAAGIPLNSDATPHLETLLRRVMTDSALSTFKAKDHYNRTRPFVYNKQASCTPEEEASLAKNGSYPSGHAALGWAWGLVLAELMPNRADALFQRAYDYGQSRVVCGVHWQSDVDAGRLMGAASVATLHTDPTFLAQMALAKQEIAALESQGTATPANCSTARSGQ
;
A
#
# COMPACT_ATOMS: atom_id res chain seq x y z
N MET A 1 -9.28 -13.64 -1.18
CA MET A 1 -8.95 -14.25 -2.49
C MET A 1 -7.50 -14.74 -2.42
N ARG A 2 -7.19 -15.93 -2.94
CA ARG A 2 -5.80 -16.43 -3.01
C ARG A 2 -4.99 -15.57 -3.98
N GLY A 3 -3.72 -15.32 -3.68
CA GLY A 3 -2.81 -14.63 -4.60
C GLY A 3 -2.42 -15.49 -5.82
N TYR A 4 -1.38 -15.07 -6.53
CA TYR A 4 -0.77 -15.82 -7.63
C TYR A 4 0.24 -16.82 -7.11
N LEU A 5 1.06 -16.39 -6.16
CA LEU A 5 2.20 -17.18 -5.69
C LEU A 5 1.77 -18.17 -4.58
N PRO A 6 2.35 -19.38 -4.57
CA PRO A 6 2.41 -20.19 -3.35
C PRO A 6 3.14 -19.45 -2.22
N ILE A 7 2.76 -19.70 -0.96
CA ILE A 7 3.31 -18.97 0.20
C ILE A 7 4.83 -19.16 0.30
N GLU A 8 5.31 -20.36 -0.01
CA GLU A 8 6.72 -20.74 -0.03
C GLU A 8 7.55 -20.00 -1.09
N ASN A 9 6.91 -19.46 -2.12
CA ASN A 9 7.54 -18.70 -3.19
C ASN A 9 7.48 -17.19 -2.97
N LEU A 10 6.83 -16.73 -1.90
CA LEU A 10 6.83 -15.30 -1.57
C LEU A 10 8.24 -14.85 -1.14
N PRO A 11 8.64 -13.61 -1.47
CA PRO A 11 9.92 -13.06 -1.02
C PRO A 11 10.11 -13.18 0.50
N ASP A 12 11.29 -13.63 0.92
CA ASP A 12 11.59 -13.82 2.34
C ASP A 12 11.94 -12.49 3.02
N SER A 13 10.93 -11.83 3.60
CA SER A 13 11.14 -10.55 4.29
C SER A 13 12.15 -10.62 5.43
N LEU A 14 12.29 -11.75 6.13
CA LEU A 14 13.24 -11.86 7.23
C LEU A 14 14.69 -11.94 6.72
N ALA A 15 14.89 -12.58 5.56
CA ALA A 15 16.21 -12.65 4.93
C ALA A 15 16.59 -11.35 4.21
N LEU A 16 15.61 -10.62 3.66
CA LEU A 16 15.85 -9.44 2.82
C LEU A 16 15.98 -8.13 3.60
N LEU A 17 15.28 -8.02 4.74
CA LEU A 17 15.21 -6.76 5.47
C LEU A 17 16.18 -6.73 6.65
N PRO A 18 16.78 -5.56 6.94
CA PRO A 18 17.51 -5.38 8.19
C PRO A 18 16.55 -5.44 9.39
N ALA A 19 17.11 -5.58 10.59
CA ALA A 19 16.33 -5.41 11.82
C ALA A 19 15.75 -3.99 11.90
N PRO A 20 14.53 -3.81 12.45
CA PRO A 20 13.94 -2.48 12.60
C PRO A 20 14.76 -1.60 13.54
N PRO A 21 14.75 -0.26 13.34
CA PRO A 21 15.35 0.70 14.25
C PRO A 21 14.90 0.50 15.70
N GLN A 22 15.86 0.54 16.63
CA GLN A 22 15.64 0.34 18.07
C GLN A 22 15.65 1.69 18.81
N PRO A 23 14.89 1.84 19.92
CA PRO A 23 14.95 3.02 20.76
C PRO A 23 16.38 3.41 21.15
N GLY A 24 16.70 4.71 21.12
CA GLY A 24 18.04 5.24 21.40
C GLY A 24 19.01 5.22 20.21
N THR A 25 18.52 4.92 19.00
CA THR A 25 19.31 5.02 17.76
C THR A 25 18.84 6.21 16.91
N PRO A 26 19.73 6.89 16.16
CA PRO A 26 19.34 8.03 15.32
C PRO A 26 18.25 7.71 14.28
N THR A 27 18.21 6.46 13.81
CA THR A 27 17.18 6.00 12.87
C THR A 27 15.81 5.88 13.53
N PHE A 28 15.75 5.45 14.80
CA PHE A 28 14.50 5.47 15.57
C PHE A 28 14.07 6.90 15.94
N ASP A 29 15.02 7.79 16.23
CA ASP A 29 14.70 9.20 16.49
C ASP A 29 14.04 9.87 15.26
N THR A 30 14.43 9.45 14.05
CA THR A 30 13.78 9.88 12.80
C THR A 30 12.36 9.33 12.68
N ASP A 31 12.12 8.08 13.08
CA ASP A 31 10.78 7.48 13.11
C ASP A 31 9.85 8.24 14.07
N GLU A 32 10.34 8.57 15.26
CA GLU A 32 9.62 9.36 16.26
C GLU A 32 9.32 10.78 15.78
N LEU A 33 10.29 11.44 15.12
CA LEU A 33 10.10 12.76 14.54
C LEU A 33 9.03 12.74 13.43
N ALA A 34 9.02 11.70 12.58
CA ALA A 34 7.99 11.54 11.55
C ALA A 34 6.61 11.30 12.16
N PHE A 35 6.52 10.48 13.22
CA PHE A 35 5.26 10.26 13.93
C PHE A 35 4.72 11.56 14.55
N THR A 36 5.56 12.27 15.30
CA THR A 36 5.16 13.49 16.02
C THR A 36 4.79 14.63 15.07
N SER A 37 5.61 14.88 14.04
CA SER A 37 5.38 15.98 13.08
C SER A 37 4.12 15.79 12.23
N THR A 38 3.65 14.55 12.04
CA THR A 38 2.44 14.27 11.23
C THR A 38 1.14 14.32 12.01
N ARG A 39 1.16 14.42 13.36
CA ARG A 39 -0.08 14.45 14.18
C ARG A 39 -0.99 15.63 13.80
N VAL A 40 -0.42 16.79 13.49
CA VAL A 40 -1.16 18.01 13.09
C VAL A 40 -1.95 17.83 11.79
N LEU A 41 -1.61 16.82 10.98
CA LEU A 41 -2.28 16.54 9.71
C LEU A 41 -3.60 15.78 9.88
N LEU A 42 -3.87 15.20 11.06
CA LEU A 42 -5.07 14.37 11.29
C LEU A 42 -6.38 15.14 11.11
N ASP A 43 -6.38 16.43 11.43
CA ASP A 43 -7.54 17.33 11.32
C ASP A 43 -7.57 18.10 9.99
N GLN A 44 -6.67 17.75 9.06
CA GLN A 44 -6.56 18.35 7.74
C GLN A 44 -7.03 17.38 6.65
N PRO A 45 -7.22 17.82 5.39
CA PRO A 45 -7.55 16.92 4.27
C PRO A 45 -6.58 15.74 4.10
N ARG A 46 -5.32 15.91 4.51
CA ARG A 46 -4.34 14.83 4.51
C ARG A 46 -4.68 13.71 5.50
N GLY A 47 -5.27 14.04 6.64
CA GLY A 47 -5.82 13.11 7.62
C GLY A 47 -7.05 12.37 7.11
N ASP A 48 -7.93 13.05 6.37
CA ASP A 48 -9.07 12.40 5.71
C ASP A 48 -8.61 11.37 4.67
N LEU A 49 -7.60 11.73 3.87
CA LEU A 49 -6.98 10.78 2.95
C LEU A 49 -6.35 9.60 3.70
N ALA A 50 -5.69 9.84 4.85
CA ALA A 50 -5.08 8.78 5.64
C ALA A 50 -6.12 7.79 6.20
N ARG A 51 -7.28 8.29 6.66
CA ARG A 51 -8.43 7.48 7.07
C ARG A 51 -9.00 6.70 5.90
N SER A 52 -9.14 7.34 4.73
CA SER A 52 -9.63 6.67 3.52
C SER A 52 -8.71 5.53 3.08
N ASP A 53 -7.39 5.77 3.06
CA ASP A 53 -6.35 4.83 2.67
C ASP A 53 -6.19 3.65 3.64
N ALA A 54 -6.74 3.75 4.85
CA ALA A 54 -6.78 2.64 5.78
C ALA A 54 -7.78 1.54 5.43
N ARG A 55 -8.70 1.81 4.49
CA ARG A 55 -9.74 0.85 4.13
C ARG A 55 -9.22 -0.15 3.11
N LEU A 56 -9.11 -1.42 3.52
CA LEU A 56 -8.78 -2.55 2.63
C LEU A 56 -10.01 -3.37 2.19
N LYS A 57 -11.21 -2.92 2.51
CA LYS A 57 -12.44 -3.55 2.03
C LYS A 57 -12.70 -3.11 0.59
N PHE A 58 -13.04 -4.06 -0.28
CA PHE A 58 -13.40 -3.77 -1.65
C PHE A 58 -14.89 -3.42 -1.77
N PRO A 59 -15.29 -2.53 -2.71
CA PRO A 59 -14.46 -1.92 -3.77
C PRO A 59 -13.54 -0.77 -3.33
N GLN A 60 -13.72 -0.23 -2.13
CA GLN A 60 -13.04 1.00 -1.66
C GLN A 60 -11.50 0.90 -1.66
N ALA A 61 -10.96 -0.31 -1.48
CA ALA A 61 -9.53 -0.56 -1.47
C ALA A 61 -8.85 -0.16 -2.79
N THR A 62 -9.39 -0.57 -3.95
CA THR A 62 -8.81 -0.25 -5.26
C THR A 62 -9.22 1.12 -5.77
N GLU A 63 -10.36 1.65 -5.32
CA GLU A 63 -10.73 3.04 -5.57
C GLU A 63 -9.65 4.02 -5.10
N ALA A 64 -8.81 3.66 -4.13
CA ALA A 64 -7.69 4.49 -3.69
C ALA A 64 -6.78 5.00 -4.85
N PHE A 65 -6.70 4.28 -5.97
CA PHE A 65 -5.84 4.64 -7.10
C PHE A 65 -6.59 5.19 -8.33
N HIS A 66 -7.93 5.22 -8.32
CA HIS A 66 -8.73 5.52 -9.52
C HIS A 66 -8.43 6.89 -10.14
N CYS A 67 -8.13 7.91 -9.32
CA CYS A 67 -7.79 9.24 -9.78
C CYS A 67 -6.42 9.33 -10.43
N ALA A 68 -5.43 8.61 -9.88
CA ALA A 68 -4.10 8.53 -10.47
C ALA A 68 -4.14 7.71 -11.78
N ALA A 69 -4.93 6.63 -11.79
CA ALA A 69 -5.20 5.80 -12.96
C ALA A 69 -6.01 6.52 -14.05
N GLY A 70 -6.84 7.49 -13.67
CA GLY A 70 -7.73 8.21 -14.60
C GLY A 70 -8.84 7.35 -15.20
N ILE A 71 -9.07 6.15 -14.65
CA ILE A 71 -10.14 5.23 -15.04
C ILE A 71 -10.83 4.70 -13.76
N PRO A 72 -12.09 4.28 -13.84
CA PRO A 72 -12.75 3.58 -12.73
C PRO A 72 -11.97 2.30 -12.36
N LEU A 73 -11.85 1.99 -11.07
CA LEU A 73 -11.20 0.76 -10.57
C LEU A 73 -12.21 -0.04 -9.72
N ASN A 74 -13.10 -0.76 -10.39
CA ASN A 74 -14.17 -1.54 -9.76
C ASN A 74 -14.62 -2.73 -10.65
N SER A 75 -15.52 -3.57 -10.11
CA SER A 75 -15.87 -4.85 -10.73
C SER A 75 -16.74 -4.67 -11.97
N ASP A 76 -17.43 -3.53 -12.06
CA ASP A 76 -18.36 -3.24 -13.14
C ASP A 76 -17.63 -2.73 -14.39
N ALA A 77 -16.65 -1.85 -14.20
CA ALA A 77 -15.91 -1.21 -15.28
C ALA A 77 -14.58 -1.92 -15.61
N THR A 78 -13.91 -2.49 -14.60
CA THR A 78 -12.58 -3.07 -14.73
C THR A 78 -12.43 -4.40 -13.98
N PRO A 79 -13.26 -5.43 -14.27
CA PRO A 79 -13.22 -6.71 -13.57
C PRO A 79 -11.87 -7.44 -13.64
N HIS A 80 -11.16 -7.38 -14.78
CA HIS A 80 -9.86 -8.02 -14.92
C HIS A 80 -8.78 -7.31 -14.13
N LEU A 81 -8.76 -5.98 -14.15
CA LEU A 81 -7.84 -5.19 -13.34
C LEU A 81 -8.14 -5.33 -11.85
N GLU A 82 -9.40 -5.37 -11.42
CA GLU A 82 -9.71 -5.57 -10.01
C GLU A 82 -9.27 -6.97 -9.53
N THR A 83 -9.51 -8.01 -10.32
CA THR A 83 -9.02 -9.36 -10.02
C THR A 83 -7.50 -9.37 -9.90
N LEU A 84 -6.80 -8.66 -10.79
CA LEU A 84 -5.36 -8.50 -10.74
C LEU A 84 -4.91 -7.88 -9.42
N LEU A 85 -5.44 -6.70 -9.08
CA LEU A 85 -5.06 -5.95 -7.89
C LEU A 85 -5.40 -6.69 -6.59
N ARG A 86 -6.53 -7.40 -6.51
CA ARG A 86 -6.90 -8.24 -5.36
C ARG A 86 -5.88 -9.33 -5.08
N ARG A 87 -5.40 -9.99 -6.12
CA ARG A 87 -4.43 -11.10 -5.98
C ARG A 87 -3.03 -10.57 -5.68
N VAL A 88 -2.63 -9.45 -6.30
CA VAL A 88 -1.39 -8.73 -5.97
C VAL A 88 -1.38 -8.26 -4.52
N MET A 89 -2.51 -7.75 -4.01
CA MET A 89 -2.66 -7.38 -2.59
C MET A 89 -2.34 -8.56 -1.68
N THR A 90 -2.90 -9.74 -1.96
CA THR A 90 -2.65 -10.94 -1.15
C THR A 90 -1.17 -11.29 -1.09
N ASP A 91 -0.48 -11.39 -2.23
CA ASP A 91 0.93 -11.80 -2.27
C ASP A 91 1.85 -10.76 -1.63
N SER A 92 1.65 -9.48 -1.95
CA SER A 92 2.47 -8.38 -1.40
C SER A 92 2.28 -8.22 0.12
N ALA A 93 1.06 -8.36 0.64
CA ALA A 93 0.81 -8.32 2.07
C ALA A 93 1.42 -9.54 2.78
N LEU A 94 1.23 -10.75 2.23
CA LEU A 94 1.76 -11.99 2.79
C LEU A 94 3.31 -12.04 2.80
N SER A 95 3.97 -11.39 1.84
CA SER A 95 5.44 -11.30 1.78
C SER A 95 6.06 -10.71 3.06
N THR A 96 5.30 -9.92 3.82
CA THR A 96 5.79 -9.22 5.02
C THR A 96 5.79 -10.07 6.29
N PHE A 97 5.12 -11.22 6.31
CA PHE A 97 4.81 -11.92 7.57
C PHE A 97 6.03 -12.51 8.28
N LYS A 98 7.00 -13.08 7.56
CA LYS A 98 8.20 -13.67 8.20
C LYS A 98 8.95 -12.66 9.08
N ALA A 99 9.20 -11.45 8.57
CA ALA A 99 9.82 -10.39 9.37
C ALA A 99 8.87 -9.85 10.46
N LYS A 100 7.57 -9.71 10.18
CA LYS A 100 6.58 -9.26 11.17
C LYS A 100 6.52 -10.17 12.39
N ASP A 101 6.42 -11.47 12.16
CA ASP A 101 6.28 -12.47 13.20
C ASP A 101 7.58 -12.60 14.00
N HIS A 102 8.73 -12.45 13.33
CA HIS A 102 10.04 -12.50 13.98
C HIS A 102 10.32 -11.29 14.87
N TYR A 103 10.19 -10.07 14.32
CA TYR A 103 10.55 -8.85 15.06
C TYR A 103 9.45 -8.36 16.00
N ASN A 104 8.19 -8.66 15.69
CA ASN A 104 7.01 -8.27 16.45
C ASN A 104 7.05 -6.81 16.97
N ARG A 105 7.51 -5.88 16.11
CA ARG A 105 7.79 -4.48 16.48
C ARG A 105 6.53 -3.78 16.99
N THR A 106 6.62 -3.10 18.13
CA THR A 106 5.53 -2.25 18.65
C THR A 106 5.19 -1.11 17.69
N ARG A 107 3.89 -0.83 17.50
CA ARG A 107 3.38 0.24 16.64
C ARG A 107 3.47 1.62 17.29
N PRO A 108 3.51 2.72 16.51
CA PRO A 108 3.63 4.07 17.05
C PRO A 108 2.53 4.46 18.04
N PHE A 109 1.25 4.23 17.70
CA PHE A 109 0.12 4.57 18.57
C PHE A 109 0.20 3.87 19.94
N VAL A 110 0.70 2.62 19.97
CA VAL A 110 0.92 1.84 21.21
C VAL A 110 2.11 2.41 21.99
N TYR A 111 3.24 2.63 21.32
CA TYR A 111 4.46 3.13 21.94
C TYR A 111 4.26 4.52 22.56
N ASN A 112 3.66 5.43 21.78
CA ASN A 112 3.43 6.82 22.17
C ASN A 112 2.16 7.04 23.00
N LYS A 113 1.33 6.01 23.20
CA LYS A 113 0.05 6.10 23.93
C LYS A 113 -0.87 7.20 23.38
N GLN A 114 -0.93 7.31 22.06
CA GLN A 114 -1.77 8.27 21.33
C GLN A 114 -2.69 7.50 20.38
N ALA A 115 -3.89 8.02 20.15
CA ALA A 115 -4.81 7.40 19.19
C ALA A 115 -4.26 7.47 17.76
N SER A 116 -4.58 6.43 16.98
CA SER A 116 -4.41 6.39 15.54
C SER A 116 -5.60 7.07 14.83
N CYS A 117 -5.53 7.19 13.50
CA CYS A 117 -6.66 7.66 12.71
C CYS A 117 -7.77 6.60 12.50
N THR A 118 -7.58 5.38 13.00
CA THR A 118 -8.51 4.24 12.90
C THR A 118 -8.67 3.54 14.25
N PRO A 119 -9.27 4.21 15.27
CA PRO A 119 -9.38 3.68 16.62
C PRO A 119 -10.09 2.31 16.70
N GLU A 120 -11.01 2.04 15.77
CA GLU A 120 -11.72 0.77 15.65
C GLU A 120 -10.80 -0.42 15.29
N GLU A 121 -9.63 -0.18 14.69
CA GLU A 121 -8.67 -1.22 14.32
C GLU A 121 -7.58 -1.46 15.37
N GLU A 122 -7.41 -0.55 16.34
CA GLU A 122 -6.28 -0.52 17.27
C GLU A 122 -6.14 -1.82 18.08
N ALA A 123 -7.25 -2.39 18.56
CA ALA A 123 -7.23 -3.61 19.35
C ALA A 123 -6.67 -4.82 18.57
N SER A 124 -6.87 -4.85 17.25
CA SER A 124 -6.31 -5.86 16.37
C SER A 124 -4.85 -5.54 16.02
N LEU A 125 -4.58 -4.29 15.64
CA LEU A 125 -3.25 -3.82 15.24
C LEU A 125 -2.23 -3.92 16.38
N ALA A 126 -2.63 -3.69 17.63
CA ALA A 126 -1.76 -3.81 18.81
C ALA A 126 -1.22 -5.23 19.03
N LYS A 127 -1.87 -6.26 18.46
CA LYS A 127 -1.47 -7.68 18.56
C LYS A 127 -0.61 -8.15 17.38
N ASN A 128 -0.32 -7.28 16.42
CA ASN A 128 0.39 -7.63 15.19
C ASN A 128 1.58 -6.68 14.95
N GLY A 129 2.75 -7.26 14.69
CA GLY A 129 4.01 -6.55 14.46
C GLY A 129 3.94 -5.43 13.41
N SER A 130 4.62 -4.32 13.70
CA SER A 130 4.64 -3.13 12.85
C SER A 130 5.55 -3.30 11.62
N TYR A 131 6.67 -4.01 11.74
CA TYR A 131 7.74 -4.04 10.73
C TYR A 131 7.78 -5.32 9.90
N PRO A 132 7.87 -5.24 8.56
CA PRO A 132 7.62 -4.06 7.72
C PRO A 132 6.10 -3.81 7.56
N SER A 133 5.71 -2.68 6.96
CA SER A 133 4.29 -2.39 6.71
C SER A 133 3.73 -3.16 5.53
N GLY A 134 2.79 -4.09 5.79
CA GLY A 134 2.04 -4.78 4.73
C GLY A 134 1.14 -3.85 3.90
N HIS A 135 0.59 -2.79 4.53
CA HIS A 135 -0.17 -1.75 3.83
C HIS A 135 0.71 -0.92 2.89
N ALA A 136 1.96 -0.63 3.26
CA ALA A 136 2.87 0.04 2.33
C ALA A 136 3.32 -0.90 1.21
N ALA A 137 3.54 -2.19 1.51
CA ALA A 137 3.89 -3.20 0.50
C ALA A 137 2.80 -3.35 -0.56
N LEU A 138 1.52 -3.45 -0.17
CA LEU A 138 0.42 -3.54 -1.14
C LEU A 138 0.27 -2.26 -1.96
N GLY A 139 0.36 -1.08 -1.33
CA GLY A 139 0.21 0.20 -2.03
C GLY A 139 1.32 0.41 -3.06
N TRP A 140 2.56 0.04 -2.72
CA TRP A 140 3.67 0.09 -3.65
C TRP A 140 3.54 -0.94 -4.78
N ALA A 141 3.14 -2.17 -4.46
CA ALA A 141 2.91 -3.21 -5.47
C ALA A 141 1.82 -2.81 -6.49
N TRP A 142 0.72 -2.20 -6.02
CA TRP A 142 -0.29 -1.62 -6.90
C TRP A 142 0.23 -0.50 -7.77
N GLY A 143 1.01 0.43 -7.20
CA GLY A 143 1.66 1.50 -7.97
C GLY A 143 2.50 0.97 -9.12
N LEU A 144 3.34 -0.04 -8.86
CA LEU A 144 4.19 -0.68 -9.87
C LEU A 144 3.36 -1.35 -10.97
N VAL A 145 2.40 -2.20 -10.60
CA VAL A 145 1.55 -2.92 -11.55
C VAL A 145 0.72 -1.95 -12.42
N LEU A 146 0.13 -0.92 -11.81
CA LEU A 146 -0.66 0.07 -12.53
C LEU A 146 0.22 0.92 -13.45
N ALA A 147 1.41 1.31 -13.02
CA ALA A 147 2.33 2.10 -13.85
C ALA A 147 2.84 1.31 -15.06
N GLU A 148 3.02 -0.01 -14.94
CA GLU A 148 3.33 -0.88 -16.07
C GLU A 148 2.18 -0.97 -17.08
N LEU A 149 0.94 -1.02 -16.59
CA LEU A 149 -0.25 -1.09 -17.44
C LEU A 149 -0.61 0.26 -18.09
N MET A 150 -0.30 1.38 -17.41
CA MET A 150 -0.65 2.75 -17.82
C MET A 150 0.58 3.67 -17.79
N PRO A 151 1.57 3.47 -18.68
CA PRO A 151 2.85 4.18 -18.63
C PRO A 151 2.70 5.71 -18.78
N ASN A 152 1.68 6.18 -19.50
CA ASN A 152 1.38 7.62 -19.63
C ASN A 152 0.97 8.29 -18.30
N ARG A 153 0.67 7.49 -17.27
CA ARG A 153 0.28 7.94 -15.93
C ARG A 153 1.23 7.46 -14.84
N ALA A 154 2.38 6.90 -15.21
CA ALA A 154 3.32 6.25 -14.29
C ALA A 154 3.69 7.16 -13.10
N ASP A 155 4.08 8.42 -13.35
CA ASP A 155 4.46 9.36 -12.29
C ASP A 155 3.32 9.64 -11.30
N ALA A 156 2.09 9.80 -11.80
CA ALA A 156 0.91 10.00 -10.95
C ALA A 156 0.63 8.76 -10.08
N LEU A 157 0.83 7.57 -10.65
CA LEU A 157 0.62 6.29 -9.97
C LEU A 157 1.71 6.02 -8.92
N PHE A 158 2.98 6.32 -9.22
CA PHE A 158 4.07 6.23 -8.26
C PHE A 158 3.92 7.22 -7.11
N GLN A 159 3.55 8.48 -7.42
CA GLN A 159 3.27 9.47 -6.39
C GLN A 159 2.13 9.01 -5.50
N ARG A 160 1.05 8.48 -6.09
CA ARG A 160 -0.08 7.97 -5.32
C ARG A 160 0.30 6.79 -4.43
N ALA A 161 1.11 5.86 -4.93
CA ALA A 161 1.63 4.73 -4.16
C ALA A 161 2.51 5.18 -2.99
N TYR A 162 3.34 6.18 -3.21
CA TYR A 162 4.12 6.81 -2.15
C TYR A 162 3.21 7.38 -1.06
N ASP A 163 2.22 8.18 -1.46
CA ASP A 163 1.25 8.82 -0.56
C ASP A 163 0.40 7.80 0.21
N TYR A 164 0.04 6.67 -0.40
CA TYR A 164 -0.68 5.57 0.22
C TYR A 164 0.12 4.95 1.37
N GLY A 165 1.43 4.76 1.18
CA GLY A 165 2.34 4.36 2.26
C GLY A 165 2.44 5.43 3.35
N GLN A 166 2.60 6.70 2.96
CA GLN A 166 2.70 7.82 3.90
C GLN A 166 1.44 8.03 4.74
N SER A 167 0.28 7.65 4.21
CA SER A 167 -0.98 7.65 4.96
C SER A 167 -0.90 6.80 6.22
N ARG A 168 -0.06 5.75 6.24
CA ARG A 168 0.12 4.90 7.43
C ARG A 168 0.95 5.57 8.53
N VAL A 169 1.90 6.43 8.15
CA VAL A 169 2.65 7.28 9.09
C VAL A 169 1.73 8.35 9.66
N VAL A 170 1.00 9.08 8.81
CA VAL A 170 -0.01 10.08 9.23
C VAL A 170 -1.06 9.43 10.15
N CYS A 171 -1.55 8.24 9.81
CA CYS A 171 -2.51 7.53 10.63
C CYS A 171 -1.94 7.07 11.99
N GLY A 172 -0.62 7.04 12.16
CA GLY A 172 0.04 6.66 13.42
C GLY A 172 0.13 5.15 13.66
N VAL A 173 -0.14 4.33 12.64
CA VAL A 173 -0.17 2.86 12.76
C VAL A 173 1.12 2.18 12.34
N HIS A 174 2.03 2.91 11.69
CA HIS A 174 3.35 2.46 11.24
C HIS A 174 4.39 3.56 11.38
N TRP A 175 5.62 3.15 11.69
CA TRP A 175 6.80 4.01 11.65
C TRP A 175 7.20 4.31 10.20
N GLN A 176 7.96 5.39 9.97
CA GLN A 176 8.45 5.73 8.62
C GLN A 176 9.29 4.58 8.05
N SER A 177 10.18 3.99 8.84
CA SER A 177 11.01 2.85 8.46
C SER A 177 10.21 1.57 8.16
N ASP A 178 9.05 1.36 8.80
CA ASP A 178 8.16 0.25 8.44
C ASP A 178 7.60 0.43 7.03
N VAL A 179 7.25 1.68 6.67
CA VAL A 179 6.71 2.04 5.37
C VAL A 179 7.80 1.90 4.29
N ASP A 180 9.01 2.36 4.56
CA ASP A 180 10.15 2.23 3.63
C ASP A 180 10.48 0.77 3.33
N ALA A 181 10.57 -0.07 4.38
CA ALA A 181 10.77 -1.51 4.22
C ALA A 181 9.58 -2.20 3.53
N GLY A 182 8.36 -1.71 3.77
CA GLY A 182 7.16 -2.18 3.07
C GLY A 182 7.25 -1.94 1.56
N ARG A 183 7.68 -0.75 1.11
CA ARG A 183 7.88 -0.46 -0.32
C ARG A 183 8.86 -1.44 -0.95
N LEU A 184 9.99 -1.73 -0.30
CA LEU A 184 10.95 -2.72 -0.78
C LEU A 184 10.31 -4.11 -0.95
N MET A 185 9.51 -4.56 0.03
CA MET A 185 8.80 -5.83 -0.08
C MET A 185 7.72 -5.83 -1.18
N GLY A 186 7.04 -4.71 -1.39
CA GLY A 186 6.12 -4.54 -2.52
C GLY A 186 6.83 -4.71 -3.87
N ALA A 187 8.01 -4.09 -4.03
CA ALA A 187 8.82 -4.22 -5.23
C ALA A 187 9.34 -5.64 -5.46
N ALA A 188 9.86 -6.27 -4.41
CA ALA A 188 10.30 -7.68 -4.47
C ALA A 188 9.13 -8.60 -4.87
N SER A 189 7.94 -8.38 -4.31
CA SER A 189 6.75 -9.16 -4.63
C SER A 189 6.35 -9.03 -6.10
N VAL A 190 6.36 -7.82 -6.65
CA VAL A 190 6.06 -7.60 -8.08
C VAL A 190 7.10 -8.27 -8.97
N ALA A 191 8.39 -8.20 -8.63
CA ALA A 191 9.43 -8.90 -9.38
C ALA A 191 9.19 -10.43 -9.41
N THR A 192 8.81 -11.04 -8.28
CA THR A 192 8.50 -12.47 -8.21
C THR A 192 7.18 -12.81 -8.92
N LEU A 193 6.16 -11.95 -8.83
CA LEU A 193 4.89 -12.13 -9.54
C LEU A 193 5.08 -12.34 -11.05
N HIS A 194 6.04 -11.66 -11.65
CA HIS A 194 6.36 -11.79 -13.08
C HIS A 194 6.89 -13.17 -13.49
N THR A 195 7.25 -14.05 -12.54
CA THR A 195 7.61 -15.43 -12.84
C THR A 195 6.40 -16.36 -12.97
N ASP A 196 5.21 -15.90 -12.56
CA ASP A 196 3.99 -16.70 -12.61
C ASP A 196 3.20 -16.48 -13.92
N PRO A 197 2.93 -17.52 -14.71
CA PRO A 197 2.20 -17.38 -15.98
C PRO A 197 0.74 -16.94 -15.79
N THR A 198 0.12 -17.21 -14.63
CA THR A 198 -1.25 -16.77 -14.36
C THR A 198 -1.30 -15.25 -14.11
N PHE A 199 -0.30 -14.70 -13.43
CA PHE A 199 -0.13 -13.25 -13.28
C PHE A 199 0.05 -12.57 -14.63
N LEU A 200 0.96 -13.08 -15.48
CA LEU A 200 1.19 -12.52 -16.82
C LEU A 200 -0.07 -12.57 -17.70
N ALA A 201 -0.84 -13.66 -17.64
CA ALA A 201 -2.11 -13.76 -18.35
C ALA A 201 -3.14 -12.73 -17.84
N GLN A 202 -3.23 -12.51 -16.52
CA GLN A 202 -4.13 -11.50 -15.96
C GLN A 202 -3.69 -10.07 -16.31
N MET A 203 -2.38 -9.79 -16.31
CA MET A 203 -1.82 -8.50 -16.79
C MET A 203 -2.24 -8.22 -18.24
N ALA A 204 -2.18 -9.24 -19.12
CA ALA A 204 -2.61 -9.10 -20.51
C ALA A 204 -4.11 -8.79 -20.65
N LEU A 205 -4.96 -9.44 -19.86
CA LEU A 205 -6.41 -9.17 -19.84
C LEU A 205 -6.71 -7.76 -19.31
N ALA A 206 -6.08 -7.34 -18.21
CA ALA A 206 -6.22 -6.00 -17.67
C ALA A 206 -5.76 -4.93 -18.67
N LYS A 207 -4.68 -5.19 -19.42
CA LYS A 207 -4.20 -4.29 -20.48
C LYS A 207 -5.22 -4.11 -21.62
N GLN A 208 -5.88 -5.20 -22.04
CA GLN A 208 -6.93 -5.14 -23.06
C GLN A 208 -8.15 -4.36 -22.55
N GLU A 209 -8.53 -4.56 -21.29
CA GLU A 209 -9.62 -3.86 -20.62
C GLU A 209 -9.35 -2.34 -20.53
N ILE A 210 -8.14 -1.93 -20.13
CA ILE A 210 -7.74 -0.53 -20.08
C ILE A 210 -7.78 0.10 -21.49
N ALA A 211 -7.22 -0.56 -22.49
CA ALA A 211 -7.23 -0.05 -23.87
C ALA A 211 -8.66 0.13 -24.41
N ALA A 212 -9.58 -0.77 -24.06
CA ALA A 212 -10.99 -0.65 -24.45
C ALA A 212 -11.64 0.59 -23.83
N LEU A 213 -11.41 0.88 -22.54
CA LEU A 213 -11.92 2.08 -21.87
C LEU A 213 -11.33 3.36 -22.46
N GLU A 214 -10.03 3.40 -22.71
CA GLU A 214 -9.37 4.56 -23.32
C GLU A 214 -9.95 4.86 -24.72
N SER A 215 -10.26 3.84 -25.53
CA SER A 215 -10.86 4.02 -26.85
C SER A 215 -12.30 4.54 -26.82
N GLN A 216 -13.02 4.32 -25.71
CA GLN A 216 -14.40 4.77 -25.52
C GLN A 216 -14.49 6.20 -24.96
N GLY A 217 -13.34 6.82 -24.64
CA GLY A 217 -13.30 8.15 -24.02
C GLY A 217 -13.95 8.17 -22.62
N THR A 218 -13.81 7.07 -21.86
CA THR A 218 -14.41 6.96 -20.53
C THR A 218 -14.03 8.15 -19.65
N ALA A 219 -15.04 8.76 -19.03
CA ALA A 219 -14.84 9.94 -18.20
C ALA A 219 -13.94 9.64 -17.00
N THR A 220 -13.00 10.55 -16.72
CA THR A 220 -12.18 10.56 -15.51
C THR A 220 -13.09 10.37 -14.28
N PRO A 221 -12.70 9.54 -13.29
CA PRO A 221 -13.50 9.35 -12.10
C PRO A 221 -13.86 10.67 -11.41
N ALA A 222 -15.09 10.77 -10.90
CA ALA A 222 -15.53 11.91 -10.12
C ALA A 222 -14.76 12.00 -8.77
N ASN A 223 -14.70 13.20 -8.18
CA ASN A 223 -14.13 13.47 -6.85
C ASN A 223 -12.61 13.25 -6.70
N CYS A 224 -11.84 13.43 -7.77
CA CYS A 224 -10.39 13.44 -7.70
C CYS A 224 -9.84 14.71 -7.03
N SER A 225 -9.76 14.70 -5.70
CA SER A 225 -9.08 15.75 -4.93
C SER A 225 -7.56 15.49 -4.86
N THR A 226 -6.77 16.57 -4.80
CA THR A 226 -5.31 16.54 -4.93
C THR A 226 -4.58 16.57 -3.58
N ALA A 227 -5.08 15.90 -2.55
CA ALA A 227 -4.40 15.90 -1.24
C ALA A 227 -3.04 15.19 -1.35
N ARG A 228 -1.96 15.96 -1.54
CA ARG A 228 -0.56 15.49 -1.66
C ARG A 228 0.08 15.34 -0.28
N SER A 229 1.18 14.58 -0.21
CA SER A 229 2.09 14.67 0.93
C SER A 229 2.80 16.03 0.97
N GLY A 230 2.62 16.79 2.06
CA GLY A 230 3.53 17.89 2.40
C GLY A 230 3.11 19.33 2.10
N GLN A 231 1.81 19.65 2.09
CA GLN A 231 1.31 20.98 2.46
C GLN A 231 0.25 20.83 3.55
#